data_AF-A0A945UXR6-F1
#
_entry.id   AF-A0A945UXR6-F1
#
_cell.length_a   1.000
_cell.length_b   1.000
_cell.length_c   1.000
_cell.angle_alpha   90.00
_cell.angle_beta   90.00
_cell.angle_gamma   90.00
#
_symmetry.space_group_name_H-M   'P 1'
#
loop_
_entity.id
_entity.type
_entity.pdbx_description
1 polymer ?
#
loop_
_entity_poly.entity_id
_entity_poly.type
_entity_poly.pdbx_seq_one_letter_code
_entity_poly.pdbx_strand_id
1 'polypeptide(L)'
;MAVKPKKNGTPKLLELVLEFPYRKLFGRTGKIIIASSIVIFLITNFFLGIDTVRLDPKTCKLSHWDIPYLMFHKKQILRNSSISFQKSMRENQITLRHINDGINPFKSKKDGNVTRARKINRDKFMWKSMGRRLVRENQEIIKCLGKLPRYKF
;
A
#
# COMPACT_ATOMS: atom_id res chain seq x y z
N MET A 1 -50.73 29.46 -35.59
CA MET A 1 -50.60 28.09 -36.15
C MET A 1 -49.51 27.37 -35.40
N ALA A 2 -49.88 26.34 -34.64
CA ALA A 2 -48.94 25.49 -33.91
C ALA A 2 -48.35 24.46 -34.88
N VAL A 3 -47.04 24.49 -35.09
CA VAL A 3 -46.34 23.45 -35.87
C VAL A 3 -45.41 22.68 -34.94
N LYS A 4 -45.87 21.50 -34.54
CA LYS A 4 -45.07 20.29 -34.33
C LYS A 4 -45.94 19.11 -34.79
N PRO A 5 -45.41 17.95 -35.24
CA PRO A 5 -44.00 17.52 -35.22
C PRO A 5 -43.52 16.87 -36.56
N LYS A 6 -42.21 16.79 -36.79
CA LYS A 6 -41.64 15.67 -37.58
C LYS A 6 -40.84 14.78 -36.63
N LYS A 7 -41.50 13.71 -36.18
CA LYS A 7 -40.86 12.54 -35.56
C LYS A 7 -40.22 11.74 -36.70
N ASN A 8 -38.94 11.94 -36.94
CA ASN A 8 -38.16 11.08 -37.83
C ASN A 8 -37.23 10.20 -37.01
N GLY A 9 -37.32 8.89 -37.24
CA GLY A 9 -36.39 7.89 -36.72
C GLY A 9 -36.95 7.15 -35.51
N THR A 10 -37.30 5.88 -35.71
CA THR A 10 -37.37 4.91 -34.61
C THR A 10 -36.08 5.00 -33.80
N PRO A 11 -36.13 5.18 -32.47
CA PRO A 11 -34.92 5.18 -31.68
C PRO A 11 -34.27 3.81 -31.84
N LYS A 12 -33.01 3.78 -32.31
CA LYS A 12 -32.26 2.53 -32.43
C LYS A 12 -32.29 1.86 -31.05
N LEU A 13 -32.58 0.56 -30.99
CA LEU A 13 -32.57 -0.24 -29.76
C LEU A 13 -31.32 0.04 -28.90
N LEU A 14 -30.18 0.35 -29.54
CA LEU A 14 -28.94 0.79 -28.90
C LEU A 14 -29.02 2.10 -28.11
N GLU A 15 -29.74 3.13 -28.57
CA GLU A 15 -29.95 4.38 -27.82
C GLU A 15 -30.84 4.16 -26.60
N LEU A 16 -31.86 3.31 -26.70
CA LEU A 16 -32.71 2.92 -25.58
C LEU A 16 -31.96 2.07 -24.55
N VAL A 17 -31.09 1.15 -25.00
CA VAL A 17 -30.24 0.33 -24.13
C VAL A 17 -29.12 1.14 -23.48
N LEU A 18 -28.63 2.21 -24.10
CA LEU A 18 -27.68 3.15 -23.50
C LEU A 18 -28.37 4.20 -22.60
N GLU A 19 -29.59 4.63 -22.87
CA GLU A 19 -30.30 5.57 -21.98
C GLU A 19 -30.83 4.89 -20.70
N PHE A 20 -31.23 3.62 -20.74
CA PHE A 20 -31.87 2.95 -19.60
C PHE A 20 -30.98 2.74 -18.36
N PRO A 21 -29.69 2.34 -18.48
CA PRO A 21 -28.81 2.25 -17.32
C PRO A 21 -28.32 3.65 -16.89
N TYR A 22 -28.07 4.55 -17.85
CA TYR A 22 -27.52 5.87 -17.55
C TYR A 22 -28.56 6.82 -16.92
N ARG A 23 -29.83 6.84 -17.32
CA ARG A 23 -30.86 7.67 -16.65
C ARG A 23 -31.13 7.22 -15.22
N LYS A 24 -31.01 5.92 -14.91
CA LYS A 24 -31.17 5.38 -13.55
C LYS A 24 -29.94 5.64 -12.68
N LEU A 25 -28.73 5.56 -13.25
CA LEU A 25 -27.46 5.90 -12.58
C LEU A 25 -27.26 7.42 -12.38
N PHE A 26 -27.72 8.26 -13.32
CA PHE A 26 -27.58 9.73 -13.27
C PHE A 26 -28.87 10.47 -12.83
N GLY A 27 -29.96 9.74 -12.54
CA GLY A 27 -31.14 10.29 -11.88
C GLY A 27 -30.87 10.69 -10.43
N ARG A 28 -31.75 11.48 -9.80
CA ARG A 28 -31.57 11.97 -8.41
C ARG A 28 -31.26 10.83 -7.43
N THR A 29 -31.94 9.69 -7.57
CA THR A 29 -31.73 8.47 -6.77
C THR A 29 -30.43 7.74 -7.11
N GLY A 30 -30.04 7.63 -8.38
CA GLY A 30 -28.76 7.05 -8.79
C GLY A 30 -27.55 7.85 -8.32
N LYS A 31 -27.64 9.20 -8.38
CA LYS A 31 -26.62 10.10 -7.81
C LYS A 31 -26.49 9.93 -6.31
N ILE A 32 -27.59 9.72 -5.58
CA ILE A 32 -27.57 9.44 -4.14
C ILE A 32 -26.88 8.10 -3.86
N ILE A 33 -27.16 7.05 -4.63
CA ILE A 33 -26.54 5.73 -4.46
C ILE A 33 -25.03 5.76 -4.77
N ILE A 34 -24.62 6.48 -5.82
CA ILE A 34 -23.20 6.66 -6.16
C ILE A 34 -22.50 7.49 -5.09
N ALA A 35 -23.13 8.58 -4.62
CA ALA A 35 -22.57 9.38 -3.55
C ALA A 35 -22.43 8.58 -2.25
N SER A 36 -23.45 7.80 -1.88
CA SER A 36 -23.42 6.98 -0.68
C SER A 36 -22.39 5.86 -0.77
N SER A 37 -22.23 5.22 -1.93
CA SER A 37 -21.20 4.19 -2.12
C SER A 37 -19.77 4.76 -2.03
N ILE A 38 -19.53 5.94 -2.61
CA ILE A 38 -18.25 6.66 -2.47
C ILE A 38 -17.99 7.01 -1.00
N VAL A 39 -18.99 7.52 -0.29
CA VAL A 39 -18.84 7.85 1.13
C VAL A 39 -18.53 6.60 1.96
N ILE A 40 -19.24 5.50 1.75
CA ILE A 40 -18.99 4.23 2.44
C ILE A 40 -17.57 3.72 2.12
N PHE A 41 -17.12 3.82 0.86
CA PHE A 41 -15.77 3.44 0.45
C PHE A 41 -14.69 4.31 1.10
N LEU A 42 -14.90 5.61 1.19
CA LEU A 42 -13.98 6.52 1.87
C LEU A 42 -13.91 6.24 3.37
N ILE A 43 -15.05 5.97 4.02
CA ILE A 43 -15.12 5.63 5.43
C ILE A 43 -14.40 4.29 5.70
N THR A 44 -14.65 3.27 4.89
CA THR A 44 -13.99 1.96 5.05
C THR A 44 -12.48 2.06 4.81
N ASN A 45 -12.03 2.80 3.79
CA ASN A 45 -10.60 3.05 3.60
C ASN A 45 -9.98 3.84 4.75
N PHE A 46 -10.72 4.79 5.33
CA PHE A 46 -10.26 5.50 6.51
C PHE A 46 -10.07 4.52 7.69
N PHE A 47 -11.05 3.67 7.97
CA PHE A 47 -10.91 2.68 9.05
C PHE A 47 -9.80 1.66 8.79
N LEU A 48 -9.62 1.19 7.55
CA LEU A 48 -8.51 0.31 7.18
C LEU A 48 -7.14 1.02 7.22
N GLY A 49 -7.12 2.33 6.94
CA GLY A 49 -5.95 3.19 7.06
C GLY A 49 -5.40 3.21 8.49
N ILE A 50 -6.26 3.14 9.50
CA ILE A 50 -5.87 3.17 10.92
C ILE A 50 -4.85 2.08 11.27
N ASP A 51 -5.03 0.88 10.73
CA ASP A 51 -4.17 -0.28 11.03
C ASP A 51 -2.95 -0.38 10.11
N THR A 52 -2.89 0.44 9.05
CA THR A 52 -1.85 0.35 8.02
C THR A 52 -0.92 1.57 8.00
N VAL A 53 -1.38 2.73 8.48
CA VAL A 53 -0.59 3.96 8.56
C VAL A 53 0.57 3.79 9.54
N ARG A 54 1.76 4.16 9.06
CA ARG A 54 3.04 4.07 9.78
C ARG A 54 4.00 5.17 9.32
N LEU A 55 5.00 5.45 10.14
CA LEU A 55 6.10 6.32 9.76
C LEU A 55 6.96 5.65 8.69
N ASP A 56 7.62 6.45 7.87
CA ASP A 56 8.65 5.97 6.97
C ASP A 56 9.89 5.53 7.78
N PRO A 57 10.38 4.28 7.62
CA PRO A 57 11.54 3.78 8.36
C PRO A 57 12.83 4.58 8.13
N LYS A 58 12.96 5.25 6.96
CA LYS A 58 14.18 5.98 6.60
C LYS A 58 14.18 7.41 7.13
N THR A 59 13.08 8.11 6.87
CA THR A 59 12.95 9.52 7.24
C THR A 59 12.39 9.70 8.65
N CYS A 60 11.80 8.64 9.23
CA CYS A 60 11.08 8.66 10.49
C CYS A 60 9.97 9.72 10.50
N LYS A 61 9.38 10.04 9.35
CA LYS A 61 8.31 11.03 9.20
C LYS A 61 7.03 10.37 8.71
N LEU A 62 5.90 11.01 8.99
CA LEU A 62 4.61 10.59 8.46
C LEU A 62 4.48 11.10 7.02
N SER A 63 3.87 10.31 6.13
CA SER A 63 3.54 10.76 4.78
C SER A 63 2.54 11.92 4.84
N HIS A 64 2.63 12.86 3.89
CA HIS A 64 1.67 13.97 3.81
C HIS A 64 0.22 13.49 3.63
N TRP A 65 0.04 12.36 2.95
CA TRP A 65 -1.26 11.72 2.73
C TRP A 65 -1.85 11.11 4.01
N ASP A 66 -0.99 10.82 4.99
CA ASP A 66 -1.38 10.17 6.24
C ASP A 66 -1.62 11.16 7.38
N ILE A 67 -1.40 12.47 7.15
CA ILE A 67 -1.66 13.55 8.12
C ILE A 67 -3.09 13.52 8.67
N PRO A 68 -4.16 13.21 7.90
CA PRO A 68 -5.52 13.13 8.45
C PRO A 68 -5.66 12.12 9.61
N TYR A 69 -4.89 11.04 9.59
CA TYR A 69 -4.92 10.01 10.65
C TYR A 69 -4.24 10.45 11.95
N LEU A 70 -3.40 11.48 11.88
CA LEU A 70 -2.67 12.03 13.02
C LEU A 70 -3.59 12.65 14.05
N MET A 71 -4.76 13.17 13.67
CA MET A 71 -5.71 13.75 14.63
C MET A 71 -6.30 12.68 15.57
N PHE A 72 -6.59 11.50 15.05
CA PHE A 72 -7.39 10.48 15.76
C PHE A 72 -6.59 9.26 16.22
N HIS A 73 -5.46 8.94 15.57
CA HIS A 73 -4.80 7.63 15.72
C HIS A 73 -3.30 7.68 16.04
N LYS A 74 -2.78 8.76 16.64
CA LYS A 74 -1.34 8.93 16.98
C LYS A 74 -0.70 7.70 17.63
N LYS A 75 -1.35 7.14 18.67
CA LYS A 75 -0.84 5.96 19.40
C LYS A 75 -0.80 4.72 18.52
N GLN A 76 -1.81 4.53 17.66
CA GLN A 76 -1.87 3.41 16.73
C GLN A 76 -0.78 3.52 15.67
N ILE A 77 -0.56 4.71 15.10
CA ILE A 77 0.52 4.96 14.13
C ILE A 77 1.89 4.61 14.72
N LEU A 78 2.18 5.02 15.96
CA LEU A 78 3.45 4.69 16.62
C LEU A 78 3.58 3.18 16.89
N ARG A 79 2.49 2.52 17.31
CA ARG A 79 2.45 1.06 17.52
C ARG A 79 2.68 0.30 16.22
N ASN A 80 1.97 0.66 15.15
CA ASN A 80 2.11 0.07 13.82
C ASN A 80 3.53 0.26 13.29
N SER A 81 4.09 1.46 13.46
CA SER A 81 5.48 1.76 13.10
C SER A 81 6.44 0.86 13.86
N SER A 82 6.30 0.74 15.18
CA SER A 82 7.16 -0.14 16.00
C SER A 82 7.11 -1.59 15.54
N ILE A 83 5.92 -2.17 15.39
CA ILE A 83 5.73 -3.57 14.99
C ILE A 83 6.33 -3.79 13.60
N SER A 84 6.01 -2.91 12.66
CA SER A 84 6.50 -2.97 11.29
C SER A 84 8.02 -2.86 11.21
N PHE A 85 8.62 -1.95 11.98
CA PHE A 85 10.05 -1.71 11.99
C PHE A 85 10.82 -2.88 12.62
N GLN A 86 10.30 -3.45 13.71
CA GLN A 86 10.88 -4.66 14.32
C GLN A 86 10.83 -5.85 13.34
N LYS A 87 9.70 -6.03 12.63
CA LYS A 87 9.56 -7.07 11.61
C LYS A 87 10.57 -6.88 10.46
N SER A 88 10.63 -5.66 9.91
CA SER A 88 11.56 -5.34 8.82
C SER A 88 13.02 -5.50 9.23
N MET A 89 13.40 -5.07 10.45
CA MET A 89 14.75 -5.31 10.97
C MET A 89 15.07 -6.80 11.07
N ARG A 90 14.13 -7.62 11.58
CA ARG A 90 14.33 -9.06 11.71
C ARG A 90 14.53 -9.71 10.34
N GLU A 91 13.70 -9.34 9.35
CA GLU A 91 13.82 -9.84 7.98
C GLU A 91 15.17 -9.44 7.37
N ASN A 92 15.57 -8.17 7.48
CA ASN A 92 16.86 -7.68 7.01
C ASN A 92 18.04 -8.39 7.68
N GLN A 93 17.97 -8.66 8.99
CA GLN A 93 19.00 -9.42 9.71
C GLN A 93 19.10 -10.86 9.22
N ILE A 94 17.96 -11.53 8.97
CA ILE A 94 17.94 -12.89 8.40
C ILE A 94 18.57 -12.88 7.01
N THR A 95 18.18 -11.93 6.15
CA THR A 95 18.77 -11.77 4.81
C THR A 95 20.27 -11.50 4.88
N LEU A 96 20.72 -10.64 5.79
CA LEU A 96 22.13 -10.33 5.98
C LEU A 96 22.93 -11.56 6.45
N ARG A 97 22.38 -12.35 7.39
CA ARG A 97 23.00 -13.61 7.82
C ARG A 97 23.16 -14.59 6.66
N HIS A 98 22.08 -14.82 5.90
CA HIS A 98 22.15 -15.67 4.71
C HIS A 98 23.21 -15.18 3.71
N ILE A 99 23.30 -13.87 3.46
CA ILE A 99 24.33 -13.30 2.59
C ILE A 99 25.74 -13.58 3.12
N ASN A 100 25.96 -13.38 4.41
CA ASN A 100 27.26 -13.60 5.05
C ASN A 100 27.67 -15.08 5.05
N ASP A 101 26.71 -15.98 5.22
CA ASP A 101 26.87 -17.43 5.17
C ASP A 101 27.08 -17.94 3.73
N GLY A 102 27.00 -17.05 2.73
CA GLY A 102 27.11 -17.42 1.32
C GLY A 102 25.89 -18.18 0.81
N ILE A 103 24.70 -17.94 1.38
CA ILE A 103 23.43 -18.57 1.02
C ILE A 103 22.52 -17.54 0.36
N ASN A 104 21.89 -17.90 -0.75
CA ASN A 104 20.88 -17.06 -1.38
C ASN A 104 19.67 -16.86 -0.43
N PRO A 105 19.36 -15.62 0.00
CA PRO A 105 18.28 -15.35 0.95
C PRO A 105 16.88 -15.53 0.37
N PHE A 106 16.74 -15.64 -0.96
CA PHE A 106 15.43 -15.74 -1.60
C PHE A 106 14.96 -17.19 -1.72
N LYS A 107 13.74 -17.46 -1.25
CA LYS A 107 13.10 -18.78 -1.38
C LYS A 107 12.73 -19.04 -2.84
N SER A 108 13.15 -20.18 -3.39
CA SER A 108 12.66 -20.68 -4.68
C SER A 108 11.33 -21.40 -4.48
N LYS A 109 10.38 -21.25 -5.41
CA LYS A 109 9.12 -22.02 -5.42
C LYS A 109 9.30 -23.50 -5.82
N LYS A 110 10.45 -23.87 -6.39
CA LYS A 110 10.79 -25.24 -6.78
C LYS A 110 11.78 -25.79 -5.77
N ASP A 111 11.28 -26.55 -4.80
CA ASP A 111 12.07 -27.16 -3.73
C ASP A 111 12.43 -28.61 -4.05
N GLY A 112 13.62 -29.03 -3.62
CA GLY A 112 14.14 -30.39 -3.78
C GLY A 112 15.66 -30.40 -3.81
N ASN A 113 16.26 -30.04 -4.95
CA ASN A 113 17.71 -30.12 -5.18
C ASN A 113 18.45 -28.76 -5.17
N VAL A 114 17.71 -27.65 -5.05
CA VAL A 114 18.25 -26.29 -5.25
C VAL A 114 18.98 -25.75 -4.01
N THR A 115 18.78 -26.29 -2.82
CA THR A 115 19.45 -25.83 -1.58
C THR A 115 20.98 -25.90 -1.67
N ARG A 116 21.53 -26.91 -2.37
CA ARG A 116 22.99 -27.01 -2.64
C ARG A 116 23.47 -26.01 -3.70
N ALA A 117 22.60 -25.64 -4.64
CA ALA A 117 22.85 -24.65 -5.69
C ALA A 117 22.59 -23.19 -5.24
N ARG A 118 22.14 -22.97 -4.00
CA ARG A 118 21.93 -21.63 -3.41
C ARG A 118 23.20 -20.98 -2.88
N LYS A 119 24.39 -21.55 -3.12
CA LYS A 119 25.65 -20.91 -2.73
C LYS A 119 25.86 -19.64 -3.55
N ILE A 120 26.02 -18.52 -2.88
CA ILE A 120 26.36 -17.24 -3.48
C ILE A 120 27.79 -16.87 -3.12
N ASN A 121 28.48 -16.21 -4.05
CA ASN A 121 29.74 -15.57 -3.74
C ASN A 121 29.46 -14.20 -3.10
N ARG A 122 29.68 -14.08 -1.79
CA ARG A 122 29.47 -12.85 -1.01
C ARG A 122 30.29 -11.66 -1.52
N ASP A 123 31.44 -11.92 -2.14
CA ASP A 123 32.35 -10.88 -2.63
C ASP A 123 31.90 -10.28 -3.97
N LYS A 124 30.93 -10.92 -4.64
CA LYS A 124 30.32 -10.37 -5.83
C LYS A 124 29.66 -9.03 -5.49
N PHE A 125 29.88 -8.03 -6.35
CA PHE A 125 29.41 -6.66 -6.15
C PHE A 125 27.94 -6.55 -5.71
N MET A 126 27.04 -7.32 -6.33
CA MET A 126 25.62 -7.37 -5.97
C MET A 126 25.38 -7.70 -4.49
N TRP A 127 26.00 -8.76 -3.97
CA TRP A 127 25.78 -9.23 -2.60
C TRP A 127 26.48 -8.32 -1.57
N LYS A 128 27.69 -7.84 -1.91
CA LYS A 128 28.41 -6.84 -1.11
C LYS A 128 27.64 -5.52 -1.00
N SER A 129 27.06 -5.05 -2.10
CA SER A 129 26.23 -3.84 -2.14
C SER A 129 24.93 -4.03 -1.35
N MET A 130 24.26 -5.18 -1.54
CA MET A 130 23.05 -5.54 -0.81
C MET A 130 23.30 -5.61 0.71
N GLY A 131 24.37 -6.26 1.15
CA GLY A 131 24.75 -6.32 2.57
C GLY A 131 24.97 -4.92 3.16
N ARG A 132 25.73 -4.05 2.48
CA ARG A 132 25.94 -2.66 2.91
C ARG A 132 24.63 -1.87 2.98
N ARG A 133 23.73 -2.06 2.01
CA ARG A 133 22.41 -1.43 1.99
C ARG A 133 21.56 -1.88 3.18
N LEU A 134 21.48 -3.19 3.44
CA LEU A 134 20.71 -3.75 4.55
C LEU A 134 21.23 -3.25 5.92
N VAL A 135 22.55 -3.11 6.07
CA VAL A 135 23.14 -2.54 7.28
C VAL A 135 22.72 -1.08 7.47
N ARG A 136 22.76 -0.26 6.41
CA ARG A 136 22.30 1.14 6.47
C ARG A 136 20.81 1.24 6.79
N GLU A 137 19.98 0.45 6.11
CA GLU A 137 18.53 0.41 6.36
C GLU A 137 18.23 0.00 7.81
N ASN A 138 18.94 -1.00 8.35
CA ASN A 138 18.78 -1.37 9.76
C ASN A 138 19.21 -0.27 10.73
N GLN A 139 20.30 0.45 10.45
CA GLN A 139 20.73 1.58 11.27
C GLN A 139 19.71 2.73 11.27
N GLU A 140 19.10 3.03 10.13
CA GLU A 140 18.03 4.02 10.01
C GLU A 140 16.80 3.59 10.82
N ILE A 141 16.39 2.33 10.68
CA ILE A 141 15.28 1.76 11.45
C ILE A 141 15.56 1.83 12.96
N ILE A 142 16.76 1.47 13.42
CA ILE A 142 17.15 1.55 14.85
C ILE A 142 17.06 3.00 15.36
N LYS A 143 17.59 3.96 14.59
CA LYS A 143 17.51 5.38 14.94
C LYS A 143 16.06 5.84 15.06
N CYS A 144 15.19 5.40 14.17
CA CYS A 144 13.77 5.76 14.24
C CYS A 144 13.06 5.07 15.42
N LEU A 145 13.29 3.77 15.63
CA LEU A 145 12.77 3.02 16.78
C LEU A 145 13.16 3.67 18.12
N GLY A 146 14.41 4.12 18.26
CA GLY A 146 14.88 4.82 19.46
C GLY A 146 14.18 6.17 19.69
N LYS A 147 13.65 6.81 18.64
CA LYS A 147 12.88 8.05 18.74
C LYS A 147 11.39 7.83 19.04
N LEU A 148 10.82 6.67 18.70
CA LEU A 148 9.39 6.38 18.86
C LEU A 148 8.81 6.70 20.25
N PRO A 149 9.47 6.35 21.38
CA PRO A 149 8.90 6.60 22.71
C PRO A 149 8.72 8.09 23.04
N ARG A 150 9.48 8.97 22.39
CA ARG A 150 9.45 10.43 22.58
C ARG A 150 9.07 11.17 21.30
N TYR A 151 8.47 10.46 20.36
CA TYR A 151 8.21 10.99 19.02
C TYR A 151 7.17 12.10 19.08
N LYS A 152 7.54 13.27 18.56
CA LYS A 152 6.65 14.42 18.38
C LYS A 152 6.31 14.51 16.90
N PHE A 153 5.02 14.49 16.60
CA PHE A 153 4.47 14.60 15.26
C PHE A 153 4.59 16.02 14.70
#